data_AF-A0A359KFR4-F1
#
_entry.id   AF-A0A359KFR4-F1
#
_cell.length_a   1.000
_cell.length_b   1.000
_cell.length_c   1.000
_cell.angle_alpha   90.00
_cell.angle_beta   90.00
_cell.angle_gamma   90.00
#
_symmetry.space_group_name_H-M   'P 1'
#
loop_
_entity.id
_entity.type
_entity.pdbx_description
1 polymer ?
#
loop_
_entity_poly.entity_id
_entity_poly.type
_entity_poly.pdbx_seq_one_letter_code
_entity_poly.pdbx_strand_id
1 'polypeptide(L)' 'ALLTDIEKDTVDFQPNYDEKELEPVVLPARIPNLLVNGAGGIAVGMATNIP' A
#
# COMPACT_ATOMS: atom_id res chain seq x y z
N ALA A 1 -7.34 4.12 -10.16
CA ALA A 1 -6.05 4.85 -10.22
C ALA A 1 -4.90 4.06 -9.57
N LEU A 2 -5.12 3.47 -8.38
CA LEU A 2 -4.05 2.78 -7.63
C LEU A 2 -3.61 1.42 -8.21
N LEU A 3 -4.46 0.74 -8.98
CA LEU A 3 -4.19 -0.59 -9.54
C LEU A 3 -3.71 -0.57 -11.00
N THR A 4 -3.62 0.61 -11.62
CA THR A 4 -3.22 0.64 -13.03
C THR A 4 -1.78 0.17 -13.16
N ASP A 5 -1.53 -0.66 -14.17
CA ASP A 5 -0.21 -1.22 -14.51
C ASP A 5 0.34 -2.27 -13.52
N ILE A 6 -0.48 -2.76 -12.57
CA ILE A 6 -0.05 -3.77 -11.58
C ILE A 6 0.44 -5.09 -12.19
N GLU A 7 -0.05 -5.47 -13.37
CA GLU A 7 0.35 -6.68 -14.09
C GLU A 7 1.61 -6.49 -14.95
N LYS A 8 2.17 -5.27 -15.00
CA LYS A 8 3.32 -4.92 -15.85
C LYS A 8 4.66 -4.96 -15.10
N ASP A 9 4.77 -5.80 -14.08
CA ASP A 9 5.99 -5.97 -13.29
C ASP A 9 6.51 -4.66 -12.69
N THR A 10 5.58 -3.79 -12.25
CA THR A 10 5.92 -2.46 -11.73
C THR A 10 6.21 -2.44 -10.23
N VAL A 11 5.88 -3.53 -9.52
CA VAL A 11 6.01 -3.67 -8.07
C VAL A 11 6.39 -5.11 -7.74
N ASP A 12 7.13 -5.29 -6.66
CA ASP A 12 7.44 -6.61 -6.15
C ASP A 12 6.21 -7.28 -5.52
N PHE A 13 6.17 -8.61 -5.61
CA PHE A 13 5.16 -9.46 -4.98
C PHE A 13 5.82 -10.33 -3.90
N GLN A 14 5.06 -10.59 -2.82
CA GLN A 14 5.47 -11.47 -1.72
C GLN A 14 4.40 -12.52 -1.44
N PRO A 15 4.75 -13.68 -0.85
CA PRO A 15 3.76 -14.63 -0.36
C PRO A 15 2.83 -14.00 0.67
N ASN A 16 1.55 -14.38 0.62
CA ASN A 16 0.57 -14.02 1.64
C ASN A 16 0.83 -14.80 2.96
N TYR A 17 0.02 -14.54 3.99
CA TYR A 17 0.25 -15.05 5.35
C TYR A 17 0.33 -16.59 5.47
N ASP A 18 -0.30 -17.34 4.56
CA ASP A 18 -0.29 -18.81 4.52
C ASP A 18 0.45 -19.38 3.30
N GLU A 19 1.20 -18.53 2.58
CA GLU A 19 2.04 -18.85 1.43
C GLU A 19 1.33 -19.51 0.23
N LYS A 20 0.00 -19.39 0.14
CA LYS A 20 -0.78 -19.94 -0.99
C LYS A 20 -0.88 -19.01 -2.18
N GLU A 21 -0.87 -17.71 -1.93
CA GLU A 21 -1.07 -16.67 -2.93
C GLU A 21 0.05 -15.63 -2.86
N LEU A 22 0.22 -14.85 -3.92
CA LEU A 22 1.12 -13.71 -3.94
C LEU A 22 0.34 -12.41 -3.85
N GLU A 23 0.82 -11.48 -3.01
CA GLU A 23 0.28 -10.13 -2.88
C GLU A 23 1.35 -9.07 -3.20
N PRO A 24 0.96 -7.93 -3.79
CA PRO A 24 1.90 -6.85 -4.06
C PRO A 24 2.38 -6.20 -2.76
N VAL A 25 3.68 -5.94 -2.63
CA VAL A 25 4.26 -5.29 -1.43
C VAL A 25 3.78 -3.83 -1.32
N VAL A 26 3.60 -3.16 -2.47
CA VAL A 26 3.07 -1.80 -2.58
C VAL A 26 2.13 -1.71 -3.78
N LEU A 27 1.23 -0.71 -3.79
CA LEU A 27 0.40 -0.43 -4.95
C LEU A 27 1.08 0.59 -5.89
N PRO A 28 0.96 0.45 -7.23
CA PRO A 28 1.52 1.38 -8.21
C PRO A 28 0.71 2.70 -8.28
N ALA A 29 0.69 3.44 -7.18
CA ALA A 29 -0.03 4.70 -7.05
C ALA A 29 0.59 5.79 -7.93
N ARG A 30 -0.16 6.28 -8.93
CA ARG A 30 0.28 7.39 -9.81
C ARG A 30 0.01 8.79 -9.24
N ILE A 31 -0.64 8.87 -8.08
CA ILE A 31 -0.87 10.11 -7.33
C ILE A 31 -0.41 9.89 -5.89
N PRO A 32 0.08 10.94 -5.19
CA PRO A 32 0.54 10.84 -3.81
C PRO A 32 -0.65 10.67 -2.84
N ASN A 33 -1.21 9.47 -2.78
CA ASN A 33 -2.48 9.16 -2.10
C ASN A 33 -2.49 9.56 -0.62
N LEU A 34 -1.37 9.40 0.08
CA LEU A 34 -1.24 9.77 1.49
C LEU A 34 -1.46 11.27 1.73
N LEU A 35 -1.01 12.13 0.82
CA LEU A 35 -1.20 13.58 0.93
C LEU A 35 -2.58 14.03 0.46
N VAL A 36 -3.21 13.26 -0.42
CA VAL A 36 -4.53 13.59 -0.97
C VAL A 36 -5.65 13.17 -0.02
N ASN A 37 -5.51 12.01 0.61
CA ASN A 37 -6.57 11.38 1.42
C ASN A 37 -6.24 11.33 2.92
N GLY A 38 -5.01 11.68 3.31
CA GLY A 38 -4.57 11.61 4.69
C GLY A 38 -4.38 10.18 5.21
N ALA A 39 -4.10 10.10 6.51
CA ALA A 39 -4.05 8.85 7.27
C ALA A 39 -4.20 9.13 8.76
N GLY A 40 -5.02 8.34 9.47
CA GLY A 40 -5.17 8.40 10.92
C GLY A 40 -4.92 7.02 11.53
N GLY A 41 -4.11 6.95 12.59
CA GLY A 41 -3.81 5.69 13.25
C GLY A 41 -3.11 5.86 14.60
N ILE A 42 -3.35 4.92 15.51
CA ILE A 42 -2.72 4.88 16.83
C ILE A 42 -2.05 3.51 16.96
N ALA A 43 -0.75 3.51 17.22
CA ALA A 43 0.05 2.32 17.47
C ALA A 43 0.49 2.30 18.95
N VAL A 44 1.27 1.30 19.34
CA VAL A 44 1.84 1.23 20.70
C VAL A 44 2.88 2.34 20.87
N GLY A 45 2.55 3.36 21.66
CA GLY A 45 3.45 4.49 21.98
C GLY A 45 3.54 5.59 20.92
N MET A 46 2.76 5.51 19.84
CA MET A 46 2.80 6.49 18.73
C MET A 46 1.40 6.75 18.17
N ALA A 47 1.20 7.93 17.59
CA ALA A 47 -0.01 8.28 16.85
C ALA A 47 0.36 9.03 15.56
N THR A 48 -0.45 8.85 14.52
CA THR A 48 -0.35 9.59 13.25
C THR A 48 -1.70 10.21 12.89
N ASN A 49 -1.66 11.44 12.39
CA ASN A 49 -2.80 12.12 11.79
C ASN A 49 -2.30 13.04 10.68
N ILE A 50 -2.50 12.63 9.44
CA ILE A 50 -2.24 13.40 8.24
C ILE A 50 -3.62 13.77 7.69
N PRO A 51 -3.96 15.07 7.59
CA PRO A 51 -5.24 15.51 7.09
C PRO A 51 -5.41 15.28 5.58
#